data_AF-A0A9D7TKK7-F1
#
_entry.id   AF-A0A9D7TKK7-F1
#
_cell.length_a   1.000
_cell.length_b   1.000
_cell.length_c   1.000
_cell.angle_alpha   90.00
_cell.angle_beta   90.00
_cell.angle_gamma   90.00
#
_symmetry.space_group_name_H-M   'P 1'
#
loop_
_entity.id
_entity.type
_entity.pdbx_description
1 polymer ?
#
loop_
_entity_poly.entity_id
_entity_poly.type
_entity_poly.pdbx_seq_one_letter_code
_entity_poly.pdbx_strand_id
1 'polypeptide(L)'
;MTIHQILTHTSHLANQPEDMEKKHKLTIEKTFEIYQSLPLVHKSGTAMNYNNTGYFVLSIIIEKVSYLPLDSFVQEEIFEKLGMVNSGGDYPNRILMQRAEGYEVNADGKVENAEFDNMLIKRVAGNSTNGNLTNLSNIEK
;
A
#
# COMPACT_ATOMS: atom_id res chain seq x y z
N MET A 1 22.35 1.90 4.42
CA MET A 1 20.97 2.28 4.02
C MET A 1 20.44 3.27 5.06
N THR A 2 19.81 4.37 4.63
CA THR A 2 19.17 5.37 5.50
C THR A 2 17.71 5.61 5.10
N ILE A 3 16.90 6.23 5.97
CA ILE A 3 15.52 6.62 5.66
C ILE A 3 15.47 7.54 4.43
N HIS A 4 16.39 8.50 4.34
CA HIS A 4 16.51 9.39 3.17
C HIS A 4 16.74 8.60 1.88
N GLN A 5 17.60 7.57 1.90
CA GLN A 5 17.83 6.73 0.73
C GLN A 5 16.58 5.93 0.34
N ILE A 6 15.75 5.52 1.30
CA ILE A 6 14.49 4.83 1.01
C ILE A 6 13.49 5.81 0.37
N LEU A 7 13.31 6.99 0.97
CA LEU A 7 12.42 8.06 0.46
C LEU A 7 12.80 8.56 -0.93
N THR A 8 14.08 8.58 -1.25
CA THR A 8 14.60 9.06 -2.55
C THR A 8 14.77 7.94 -3.57
N HIS A 9 14.28 6.73 -3.29
CA HIS A 9 14.44 5.58 -4.18
C HIS A 9 15.90 5.24 -4.51
N THR A 10 16.83 5.51 -3.60
CA THR A 10 18.27 5.18 -3.76
C THR A 10 18.73 4.07 -2.81
N SER A 11 17.82 3.41 -2.10
CA SER A 11 18.14 2.32 -1.17
C SER A 11 18.62 1.04 -1.86
N HIS A 12 18.16 0.81 -3.09
CA HIS A 12 18.32 -0.44 -3.86
C HIS A 12 17.83 -1.69 -3.13
N LEU A 13 16.74 -1.55 -2.36
CA LEU A 13 15.97 -2.69 -1.89
C LEU A 13 15.50 -3.53 -3.08
N ALA A 14 15.37 -4.84 -2.86
CA ALA A 14 14.77 -5.72 -3.86
C ALA A 14 13.32 -5.29 -4.16
N ASN A 15 12.91 -5.43 -5.41
CA ASN A 15 11.51 -5.31 -5.78
C ASN A 15 10.70 -6.48 -5.21
N GLN A 16 9.39 -6.31 -5.16
CA GLN A 16 8.49 -7.40 -4.82
C GLN A 16 8.71 -8.60 -5.76
N PRO A 17 8.97 -9.80 -5.22
CA PRO A 17 9.01 -11.01 -6.02
C PRO A 17 7.70 -11.22 -6.80
N GLU A 18 7.79 -11.63 -8.06
CA GLU A 18 6.61 -11.84 -8.92
C GLU A 18 5.62 -12.88 -8.35
N ASP A 19 6.11 -13.86 -7.60
CA ASP A 19 5.28 -14.89 -6.98
C ASP A 19 4.48 -14.39 -5.76
N MET A 20 4.82 -13.21 -5.23
CA MET A 20 4.09 -12.58 -4.12
C MET A 20 2.74 -12.02 -4.57
N GLU A 21 2.64 -11.53 -5.81
CA GLU A 21 1.37 -11.01 -6.34
C GLU A 21 0.31 -12.10 -6.40
N LYS A 22 0.70 -13.34 -6.75
CA LYS A 22 -0.20 -14.51 -6.79
C LYS A 22 -0.61 -15.00 -5.40
N LYS A 23 0.01 -14.49 -4.33
CA LYS A 23 -0.23 -14.89 -2.93
C LYS A 23 -1.01 -13.81 -2.19
N HIS A 24 -2.19 -13.46 -2.68
CA HIS A 24 -3.10 -12.41 -2.17
C HIS A 24 -3.49 -12.48 -0.67
N LYS A 25 -2.91 -13.37 0.13
CA LYS A 25 -3.19 -13.61 1.57
C LYS A 25 -2.00 -13.39 2.49
N LEU A 26 -0.93 -12.73 2.04
CA LEU A 26 0.22 -12.43 2.90
C LEU A 26 -0.12 -11.38 3.96
N THR A 27 0.36 -11.61 5.18
CA THR A 27 0.31 -10.61 6.26
C THR A 27 1.48 -9.64 6.15
N ILE A 28 1.40 -8.54 6.89
CA ILE A 28 2.45 -7.52 6.97
C ILE A 28 3.77 -8.16 7.44
N GLU A 29 3.69 -8.99 8.47
CA GLU A 29 4.84 -9.66 9.08
C GLU A 29 5.49 -10.59 8.06
N LYS A 30 4.68 -11.39 7.34
CA LYS A 30 5.23 -12.33 6.36
C LYS A 30 5.87 -11.63 5.17
N THR A 31 5.25 -10.54 4.70
CA THR A 31 5.82 -9.71 3.64
C THR A 31 7.13 -9.06 4.10
N PHE A 32 7.21 -8.59 5.35
CA PHE A 32 8.44 -8.02 5.91
C PHE A 32 9.56 -9.07 6.05
N GLU A 33 9.25 -10.29 6.50
CA GLU A 33 10.22 -11.41 6.51
C GLU A 33 10.79 -11.69 5.12
N ILE A 34 9.94 -11.70 4.09
CA ILE A 34 10.37 -11.93 2.70
C ILE A 34 11.30 -10.82 2.26
N TYR A 35 10.95 -9.55 2.46
CA TYR A 35 11.82 -8.43 2.09
C TYR A 35 13.15 -8.42 2.84
N GLN A 36 13.17 -8.82 4.11
CA GLN A 36 14.43 -8.95 4.86
C GLN A 36 15.34 -10.04 4.33
N SER A 37 14.79 -11.09 3.71
CA SER A 37 15.57 -12.21 3.16
C SER A 37 16.21 -11.92 1.81
N LEU A 38 15.79 -10.85 1.11
CA LEU A 38 16.28 -10.51 -0.22
C LEU A 38 17.54 -9.65 -0.14
N PRO A 39 18.54 -9.88 -1.01
CA PRO A 39 19.72 -9.05 -1.08
C PRO A 39 19.38 -7.67 -1.64
N LEU A 40 20.21 -6.66 -1.33
CA LEU A 40 20.19 -5.40 -2.06
C LEU A 40 20.57 -5.65 -3.52
N VAL A 41 19.87 -4.98 -4.45
CA VAL A 41 20.14 -5.11 -5.89
C VAL A 41 21.48 -4.46 -6.23
N HIS A 42 21.79 -3.33 -5.58
CA HIS A 42 23.05 -2.60 -5.70
C HIS A 42 23.42 -1.94 -4.36
N LYS A 43 24.58 -1.28 -4.31
CA LYS A 43 24.99 -0.49 -3.15
C LYS A 43 24.02 0.69 -2.94
N SER A 44 23.52 0.90 -1.73
CA SER A 44 22.64 2.04 -1.44
C SER A 44 23.33 3.39 -1.72
N GLY A 45 22.59 4.32 -2.32
CA GLY A 45 23.02 5.69 -2.63
C GLY A 45 23.70 5.88 -3.99
N THR A 46 23.83 4.83 -4.81
CA THR A 46 24.58 4.93 -6.09
C THR A 46 23.77 5.42 -7.28
N ALA A 47 22.44 5.24 -7.27
CA ALA A 47 21.52 5.60 -8.34
C ALA A 47 20.09 5.59 -7.80
N MET A 48 19.17 6.21 -8.54
CA MET A 48 17.74 6.15 -8.28
C MET A 48 17.13 4.95 -9.01
N ASN A 49 16.33 4.16 -8.30
CA ASN A 49 15.56 3.03 -8.81
C ASN A 49 14.21 3.00 -8.08
N TYR A 50 13.14 3.38 -8.79
CA TYR A 50 11.79 3.42 -8.23
C TYR A 50 11.42 2.05 -7.63
N ASN A 51 10.93 2.06 -6.40
CA ASN A 51 10.77 0.84 -5.62
C ASN A 51 9.70 1.00 -4.54
N ASN A 52 8.62 0.22 -4.67
CA ASN A 52 7.50 0.21 -3.73
C ASN A 52 7.82 -0.51 -2.40
N THR A 53 8.78 -1.45 -2.40
CA THR A 53 9.27 -2.08 -1.17
C THR A 53 9.80 -1.04 -0.18
N GLY A 54 10.42 0.04 -0.68
CA GLY A 54 10.84 1.17 0.13
C GLY A 54 9.69 1.82 0.89
N TYR A 55 8.57 2.09 0.21
CA TYR A 55 7.38 2.64 0.84
C TYR A 55 6.73 1.68 1.84
N PHE A 56 6.73 0.37 1.56
CA PHE A 56 6.32 -0.63 2.54
C PHE A 56 7.18 -0.58 3.81
N VAL A 57 8.50 -0.49 3.68
CA VAL A 57 9.41 -0.38 4.84
C VAL A 57 9.17 0.93 5.61
N LEU A 58 8.95 2.06 4.91
CA LEU A 58 8.63 3.34 5.54
C LEU A 58 7.32 3.26 6.34
N SER A 59 6.32 2.52 5.83
CA SER A 59 5.06 2.31 6.55
C SER A 59 5.27 1.64 7.92
N ILE A 60 6.13 0.63 7.97
CA ILE A 60 6.48 -0.06 9.22
C ILE A 60 7.25 0.86 10.16
N ILE A 61 8.13 1.71 9.62
CA ILE A 61 8.87 2.69 10.43
C ILE A 61 7.88 3.66 11.09
N ILE A 62 6.91 4.18 10.34
CA ILE A 62 5.85 5.06 10.88
C ILE A 62 5.11 4.36 12.02
N GLU A 63 4.66 3.12 11.82
CA GLU A 63 3.96 2.35 12.85
C GLU A 63 4.81 2.16 14.12
N LYS A 64 6.11 1.91 13.95
CA LYS A 64 7.04 1.70 15.08
C LYS A 64 7.35 2.97 15.86
N VAL A 65 7.45 4.12 15.20
CA VAL A 65 7.80 5.39 15.87
C VAL A 65 6.58 6.10 16.43
N SER A 66 5.42 5.96 15.80
CA SER A 66 4.16 6.57 16.27
C SER A 66 3.42 5.73 17.30
N TYR A 67 3.70 4.42 17.37
CA TYR A 67 2.92 3.43 18.12
C TYR A 67 1.45 3.32 17.68
N LEU A 68 1.14 3.81 16.47
CA LEU A 68 -0.19 3.74 15.86
C LEU A 68 -0.15 2.82 14.63
N PRO A 69 -1.25 2.11 14.32
CA PRO A 69 -1.43 1.53 12.99
C PRO A 69 -1.31 2.62 11.91
N LEU A 70 -0.78 2.28 10.73
CA LEU A 70 -0.53 3.26 9.67
C LEU A 70 -1.79 4.08 9.33
N ASP A 71 -2.93 3.40 9.21
CA ASP A 71 -4.19 4.05 8.85
C ASP A 71 -4.68 5.03 9.91
N SER A 72 -4.49 4.71 11.19
CA SER A 72 -4.78 5.64 12.29
C SER A 72 -3.85 6.85 12.21
N PHE A 73 -2.55 6.63 12.00
CA PHE A 73 -1.59 7.72 11.85
C PHE A 73 -1.94 8.64 10.68
N VAL A 74 -2.22 8.09 9.49
CA VAL A 74 -2.58 8.90 8.31
C VAL A 74 -3.92 9.60 8.49
N GLN A 75 -4.90 8.95 9.12
CA GLN A 75 -6.19 9.56 9.45
C GLN A 75 -5.99 10.80 10.35
N GLU A 76 -5.30 10.64 11.47
CA GLU A 76 -5.12 11.68 12.48
C GLU A 76 -4.18 12.80 12.01
N GLU A 77 -3.05 12.44 11.39
CA GLU A 77 -1.99 13.39 11.07
C GLU A 77 -2.15 14.06 9.69
N ILE A 78 -2.97 13.50 8.80
CA ILE A 78 -3.13 14.00 7.43
C ILE A 78 -4.60 14.26 7.13
N PHE A 79 -5.44 13.22 7.11
CA PHE A 79 -6.79 13.35 6.56
C PHE A 79 -7.67 14.27 7.39
N GLU A 80 -7.67 14.17 8.72
CA GLU A 80 -8.49 15.03 9.58
C GLU A 80 -8.01 16.48 9.56
N LYS A 81 -6.69 16.70 9.62
CA LYS A 81 -6.09 18.04 9.58
C LYS A 81 -6.36 18.77 8.27
N LEU A 82 -6.50 18.02 7.16
CA LEU A 82 -6.78 18.56 5.83
C LEU A 82 -8.27 18.46 5.43
N GLY A 83 -9.14 17.92 6.28
CA GLY A 83 -10.56 17.74 5.97
C GLY A 83 -10.86 16.72 4.87
N MET A 84 -9.99 15.73 4.66
CA MET A 84 -10.10 14.70 3.62
C MET A 84 -11.03 13.55 4.04
N VAL A 85 -12.32 13.86 4.23
CA VAL A 85 -13.34 12.90 4.74
C VAL A 85 -13.67 11.73 3.81
N ASN A 86 -13.17 11.75 2.57
CA ASN A 86 -13.39 10.71 1.56
C ASN A 86 -12.10 9.93 1.24
N SER A 87 -11.08 9.99 2.08
CA SER A 87 -9.80 9.30 1.86
C SER A 87 -9.56 8.24 2.92
N GLY A 88 -8.96 7.11 2.53
CA GLY A 88 -8.73 6.00 3.44
C GLY A 88 -7.91 4.86 2.80
N GLY A 89 -7.51 3.92 3.65
CA GLY A 89 -6.95 2.63 3.21
C GLY A 89 -8.00 1.80 2.47
N ASP A 90 -7.55 1.05 1.45
CA ASP A 90 -8.40 0.10 0.73
C ASP A 90 -8.33 -1.28 1.37
N TYR A 91 -9.49 -1.81 1.77
CA TYR A 91 -9.61 -3.08 2.47
C TYR A 91 -10.60 -3.99 1.73
N PRO A 92 -10.22 -5.24 1.41
CA PRO A 92 -11.06 -6.16 0.66
C PRO A 92 -12.41 -6.46 1.32
N ASN A 93 -12.42 -6.49 2.66
CA ASN A 93 -13.59 -6.84 3.47
C ASN A 93 -14.44 -5.62 3.86
N ARG A 94 -14.08 -4.41 3.41
CA ARG A 94 -14.80 -3.19 3.72
C ARG A 94 -15.64 -2.78 2.51
N ILE A 95 -16.94 -2.61 2.74
CA ILE A 95 -17.81 -1.97 1.75
C ILE A 95 -17.53 -0.47 1.78
N LEU A 96 -16.99 0.05 0.69
CA LEU A 96 -16.70 1.46 0.50
C LEU A 96 -17.67 2.00 -0.55
N MET A 97 -18.61 2.84 -0.11
CA MET A 97 -19.51 3.51 -1.05
C MET A 97 -18.69 4.41 -1.98
N GLN A 98 -19.02 4.37 -3.28
CA GLN A 98 -18.34 5.11 -4.34
C GLN A 98 -16.90 4.64 -4.62
N ARG A 99 -16.50 3.45 -4.15
CA ARG A 99 -15.27 2.79 -4.61
C ARG A 99 -15.42 2.37 -6.07
N ALA A 100 -14.48 2.78 -6.91
CA ALA A 100 -14.42 2.33 -8.29
C ALA A 100 -13.96 0.87 -8.38
N GLU A 101 -14.50 0.14 -9.36
CA GLU A 101 -13.97 -1.17 -9.74
C GLU A 101 -12.80 -0.99 -10.72
N GLY A 102 -11.77 -1.82 -10.56
CA GLY A 102 -10.64 -1.86 -11.48
C GLY A 102 -10.98 -2.65 -12.73
N TYR A 103 -10.50 -2.18 -13.88
CA TYR A 103 -10.59 -2.88 -15.16
C TYR A 103 -9.20 -3.00 -15.78
N GLU A 104 -8.95 -4.11 -16.48
CA GLU A 104 -7.73 -4.33 -17.23
C GLU A 104 -8.02 -4.65 -18.69
N VAL A 105 -7.04 -4.40 -19.55
CA VAL A 105 -7.11 -4.71 -20.97
C VAL A 105 -6.25 -5.95 -21.20
N ASN A 106 -6.87 -7.05 -21.59
CA ASN A 106 -6.14 -8.27 -21.89
C ASN A 106 -5.35 -8.16 -23.21
N ALA A 107 -4.53 -9.17 -23.50
CA ALA A 107 -3.67 -9.20 -24.69
C ALA A 107 -4.44 -9.05 -26.02
N ASP A 108 -5.72 -9.46 -26.04
CA ASP A 108 -6.60 -9.36 -27.20
C ASP A 108 -7.32 -8.00 -27.29
N GLY A 109 -7.03 -7.05 -26.40
CA GLY A 109 -7.61 -5.71 -26.37
C GLY A 109 -9.00 -5.65 -25.74
N LYS A 110 -9.50 -6.71 -25.10
CA LYS A 110 -10.79 -6.70 -24.41
C LYS A 110 -10.63 -6.15 -23.01
N VAL A 111 -11.62 -5.36 -22.58
CA VAL A 111 -11.71 -4.84 -21.21
C VAL A 111 -12.40 -5.89 -20.35
N GLU A 112 -11.78 -6.25 -19.23
CA GLU A 112 -12.33 -7.15 -18.22
C GLU A 112 -12.13 -6.59 -16.81
N ASN A 113 -12.88 -7.11 -15.84
CA ASN A 113 -12.68 -6.73 -14.44
C ASN A 113 -11.29 -7.18 -13.98
N ALA A 114 -10.55 -6.29 -13.34
CA ALA A 114 -9.25 -6.62 -12.78
C ALA A 114 -9.41 -7.66 -11.67
N GLU A 115 -8.44 -8.57 -11.56
CA GLU A 115 -8.41 -9.54 -10.47
C GLU A 115 -8.24 -8.85 -9.10
N PHE A 116 -8.59 -9.59 -8.05
CA PHE A 116 -8.42 -9.11 -6.69
C PHE A 116 -6.96 -8.76 -6.39
N ASP A 117 -6.69 -7.55 -5.89
CA ASP A 117 -5.36 -7.15 -5.44
C ASP A 117 -5.34 -6.92 -3.91
N ASN A 118 -4.30 -7.44 -3.26
CA ASN A 118 -4.15 -7.25 -1.81
C ASN A 118 -3.52 -5.88 -1.53
N MET A 119 -4.38 -4.89 -1.33
CA MET A 119 -3.98 -3.50 -1.11
C MET A 119 -3.22 -3.28 0.21
N LEU A 120 -3.30 -4.20 1.18
CA LEU A 120 -2.54 -4.10 2.44
C LEU A 120 -1.04 -4.18 2.22
N ILE A 121 -0.57 -5.02 1.29
CA ILE A 121 0.87 -5.13 0.99
C ILE A 121 1.34 -3.99 0.07
N LYS A 122 0.41 -3.32 -0.62
CA LYS A 122 0.67 -2.17 -1.51
C LYS A 122 0.34 -0.81 -0.88
N ARG A 123 0.05 -0.76 0.42
CA ARG A 123 -0.63 0.33 1.16
C ARG A 123 0.00 1.73 1.11
N VAL A 124 1.18 1.92 0.53
CA VAL A 124 1.88 3.23 0.45
C VAL A 124 2.42 3.51 -0.97
N ALA A 125 2.09 2.68 -1.97
CA ALA A 125 2.60 2.79 -3.35
C ALA A 125 1.67 3.58 -4.30
N GLY A 126 0.90 4.55 -3.79
CA GLY A 126 -0.13 5.27 -4.57
C GLY A 126 -1.51 4.60 -4.55
N ASN A 127 -1.65 3.53 -3.76
CA ASN A 127 -2.87 2.74 -3.64
C ASN A 127 -3.77 3.25 -2.51
N SER A 128 -4.34 4.44 -2.69
CA SER A 128 -5.38 4.99 -1.80
C SER A 128 -6.71 5.04 -2.54
N THR A 129 -7.79 4.65 -1.87
CA THR A 129 -9.14 4.77 -2.46
C THR A 129 -9.76 6.11 -2.07
N ASN A 130 -10.51 6.68 -3.01
CA ASN A 130 -11.40 7.80 -2.76
C ASN A 130 -12.80 7.21 -2.58
N GLY A 131 -13.38 7.34 -1.38
CA GLY A 131 -14.64 6.70 -1.02
C GLY A 131 -15.25 7.36 0.19
N ASN A 132 -16.56 7.56 0.17
CA ASN A 132 -17.27 8.31 1.20
C ASN A 132 -17.58 7.37 2.38
N LEU A 133 -16.97 7.61 3.54
CA LEU A 133 -17.13 6.76 4.75
C LEU A 133 -18.33 7.13 5.62
N THR A 134 -19.20 8.03 5.15
CA THR A 134 -20.34 8.49 5.95
C THR A 134 -21.49 7.48 5.94
N ASN A 135 -21.84 7.02 7.15
CA ASN A 135 -23.05 6.29 7.58
C ASN A 135 -23.18 4.81 7.19
N LEU A 136 -22.57 3.93 7.98
CA LEU A 136 -23.00 2.52 8.15
C LEU A 136 -24.11 2.35 9.22
N SER A 137 -24.60 3.43 9.85
CA SER A 137 -25.62 3.37 10.91
C SER A 137 -27.07 3.33 10.42
N ASN A 138 -27.33 3.32 9.11
CA ASN A 138 -28.69 3.43 8.55
C ASN A 138 -29.17 2.23 7.72
N ILE A 139 -28.50 1.07 7.78
CA ILE A 139 -28.92 -0.15 7.07
C ILE A 139 -29.41 -1.22 8.06
N GLU A 140 -30.28 -0.82 9.00
CA GLU A 140 -31.19 -1.74 9.70
C GLU A 140 -32.52 -1.02 9.97
N LYS A 141 -33.42 -1.05 8.98
CA LYS A 141 -34.89 -1.04 9.16
C LYS A 141 -35.56 -1.78 8.00
#